data_AF-A0A0S4LD26-F1
#
_entry.id   AF-A0A0S4LD26-F1
#
_cell.length_a   1.000
_cell.length_b   1.000
_cell.length_c   1.000
_cell.angle_alpha   90.00
_cell.angle_beta   90.00
_cell.angle_gamma   90.00
#
_symmetry.space_group_name_H-M   'P 1'
#
loop_
_entity.id
_entity.type
_entity.pdbx_description
1 polymer ?
#
loop_
_entity_poly.entity_id
_entity_poly.type
_entity_poly.pdbx_seq_one_letter_code
_entity_poly.pdbx_strand_id
1 'polypeptide(L)'
;MDRMLVLREKKDSERFIVLEGNRRVAALKILSNPSVLTSLHVKSPLQKRFEALSKRFIREEIEPIACFEVTDREEGNRWILLRHTGENEGRGVVGWSGLAASRFRGGDPALQALEFVRTYGNLSDNQKHLLINSFPITTLERLLSTREVRELIGLEVVSRKLSTSLPADEIIKPLRRMVLDLVEKKINVSQLKNKVAQTTYIQGFDSSDKPDLSKKGASTPIEDIRGGDFQQKPGKTQ
;
A
#
# COMPACT_ATOMS: atom_id res chain seq x y z
N MET A 1 12.38 23.50 -14.38
CA MET A 1 11.16 23.43 -13.56
C MET A 1 10.50 22.08 -13.83
N ASP A 2 10.24 21.32 -12.78
CA ASP A 2 9.78 19.94 -12.87
C ASP A 2 8.32 19.91 -13.36
N ARG A 3 8.03 19.42 -14.58
CA ARG A 3 6.66 19.44 -15.14
C ARG A 3 5.81 18.32 -14.51
N MET A 4 4.49 18.50 -14.46
CA MET A 4 3.58 17.40 -14.08
C MET A 4 3.37 16.47 -15.27
N LEU A 5 3.29 15.17 -15.01
CA LEU A 5 3.02 14.17 -16.04
C LEU A 5 1.52 13.93 -16.11
N VAL A 6 0.93 14.07 -17.29
CA VAL A 6 -0.53 13.98 -17.49
C VAL A 6 -0.89 13.07 -18.65
N LEU A 7 -2.07 12.46 -18.58
CA LEU A 7 -2.67 11.65 -19.64
C LEU A 7 -4.04 12.22 -19.95
N ARG A 8 -4.36 12.42 -21.23
CA ARG A 8 -5.70 12.87 -21.61
C ARG A 8 -6.75 11.80 -21.28
N GLU A 9 -7.87 12.20 -20.69
CA GLU A 9 -8.91 11.26 -20.23
C GLU A 9 -9.46 10.39 -21.37
N LYS A 10 -9.64 11.00 -22.55
CA LYS A 10 -10.05 10.36 -23.80
C LYS A 10 -9.68 11.27 -24.98
N LYS A 11 -9.72 10.72 -26.20
CA LYS A 11 -9.51 11.50 -27.43
C LYS A 11 -10.41 12.74 -27.43
N ASP A 12 -9.83 13.90 -27.73
CA ASP A 12 -10.49 15.22 -27.79
C ASP A 12 -11.08 15.75 -26.46
N SER A 13 -10.75 15.14 -25.32
CA SER A 13 -11.12 15.69 -24.00
C SER A 13 -10.21 16.84 -23.60
N GLU A 14 -10.77 17.90 -23.02
CA GLU A 14 -10.02 18.97 -22.34
C GLU A 14 -9.59 18.57 -20.93
N ARG A 15 -9.97 17.38 -20.46
CA ARG A 15 -9.63 16.87 -19.12
C ARG A 15 -8.43 15.94 -19.17
N PHE A 16 -7.61 16.06 -18.13
CA PHE A 16 -6.39 15.29 -17.96
C PHE A 16 -6.39 14.55 -16.62
N ILE A 17 -5.81 13.36 -16.64
CA ILE A 17 -5.50 12.54 -15.47
C ILE A 17 -4.03 12.78 -15.13
N VAL A 18 -3.76 13.20 -13.90
CA VAL A 18 -2.39 13.42 -13.43
C VAL A 18 -1.77 12.08 -13.06
N LEU A 19 -0.68 11.73 -13.74
CA LEU A 19 0.07 10.50 -13.50
C LEU A 19 1.22 10.72 -12.50
N GLU A 20 1.92 11.87 -12.60
CA GLU A 20 2.92 12.33 -11.63
C GLU A 20 2.61 13.78 -11.25
N GLY A 21 2.76 14.09 -9.96
CA GLY A 21 2.51 15.43 -9.44
C GLY A 21 1.26 15.51 -8.59
N ASN A 22 0.68 14.38 -8.20
CA ASN A 22 -0.54 14.28 -7.39
C ASN A 22 -0.50 15.16 -6.11
N ARG A 23 0.64 15.21 -5.43
CA ARG A 23 0.83 16.10 -4.24
C ARG A 23 0.77 17.59 -4.61
N ARG A 24 1.33 17.98 -5.76
CA ARG A 24 1.30 19.35 -6.28
C ARG A 24 -0.13 19.73 -6.65
N VAL A 25 -0.82 18.87 -7.38
CA VAL A 25 -2.24 19.07 -7.72
C VAL A 25 -3.12 19.17 -6.48
N ALA A 26 -2.90 18.31 -5.48
CA ALA A 26 -3.62 18.39 -4.21
C ALA A 26 -3.38 19.72 -3.49
N ALA A 27 -2.12 20.19 -3.42
CA ALA A 27 -1.79 21.48 -2.85
C ALA A 27 -2.47 22.64 -3.59
N LEU A 28 -2.43 22.64 -4.93
CA LEU A 28 -3.10 23.65 -5.76
C LEU A 28 -4.62 23.66 -5.55
N LYS A 29 -5.25 22.49 -5.47
CA LYS A 29 -6.69 22.37 -5.17
C LYS A 29 -7.03 22.95 -3.79
N ILE A 30 -6.22 22.64 -2.77
CA ILE A 30 -6.41 23.15 -1.40
C ILE A 30 -6.21 24.67 -1.35
N LEU A 31 -5.18 25.20 -2.01
CA LEU A 31 -4.90 26.64 -2.04
C LEU A 31 -5.96 27.42 -2.82
N SER A 32 -6.51 26.83 -3.88
CA SER A 32 -7.61 27.43 -4.67
C SER A 32 -8.94 27.40 -3.92
N ASN A 33 -9.19 26.34 -3.14
CA ASN A 33 -10.40 26.21 -2.34
C ASN A 33 -10.13 25.44 -1.04
N PRO A 34 -9.83 26.12 0.08
CA PRO A 34 -9.48 25.46 1.33
C PRO A 34 -10.67 24.74 1.98
N SER A 35 -11.92 25.00 1.55
CA SER A 35 -13.11 24.36 2.12
C SER A 35 -13.14 22.84 1.92
N VAL A 36 -12.41 22.33 0.92
CA VAL A 36 -12.20 20.88 0.69
C VAL A 36 -11.55 20.17 1.88
N LEU A 37 -10.87 20.91 2.75
CA LEU A 37 -10.30 20.36 3.98
C LEU A 37 -11.35 20.08 5.05
N THR A 38 -12.53 20.70 5.00
CA THR A 38 -13.58 20.55 6.02
C THR A 38 -14.16 19.13 6.04
N SER A 39 -14.26 18.50 4.87
CA SER A 39 -14.69 17.09 4.75
C SER A 39 -13.58 16.10 5.06
N LEU A 40 -12.35 16.56 5.26
CA LEU A 40 -11.19 15.73 5.59
C LEU A 40 -10.90 15.93 7.09
N HIS A 41 -10.64 14.85 7.83
CA HIS A 41 -10.33 14.91 9.26
C HIS A 41 -8.92 15.51 9.51
N VAL A 42 -8.71 16.76 9.12
CA VAL A 42 -7.45 17.50 9.19
C VAL A 42 -7.40 18.28 10.49
N LYS A 43 -6.27 18.24 11.19
CA LYS A 43 -6.10 18.96 12.46
C LYS A 43 -6.29 20.47 12.27
N SER A 44 -7.06 21.11 13.16
CA SER A 44 -7.39 22.54 13.08
C SER A 44 -6.19 23.48 12.88
N PRO A 45 -5.01 23.29 13.51
CA PRO A 45 -3.86 24.15 13.26
C PRO A 45 -3.36 24.11 11.81
N LEU A 46 -3.44 22.93 11.17
CA LEU A 46 -3.01 22.77 9.79
C LEU A 46 -4.02 23.37 8.81
N GLN A 47 -5.32 23.22 9.10
CA GLN A 47 -6.39 23.86 8.33
C GLN A 47 -6.24 25.39 8.32
N LYS A 48 -6.05 26.02 9.48
CA LYS A 48 -5.82 27.47 9.59
C LYS A 48 -4.60 27.95 8.79
N ARG A 49 -3.54 27.15 8.73
CA ARG A 49 -2.35 27.46 7.91
C ARG A 49 -2.68 27.45 6.42
N PHE A 50 -3.42 26.46 5.93
CA PHE A 50 -3.82 26.41 4.53
C PHE A 50 -4.79 27.53 4.16
N GLU A 51 -5.74 27.87 5.03
CA GLU A 51 -6.63 29.02 4.85
C GLU A 51 -5.86 30.34 4.75
N ALA A 52 -4.84 30.54 5.60
CA ALA A 52 -3.98 31.73 5.54
C ALA A 52 -3.16 31.80 4.24
N LEU A 53 -2.65 30.66 3.75
CA LEU A 53 -1.92 30.59 2.48
C LEU A 53 -2.83 30.82 1.28
N SER A 54 -4.05 30.27 1.30
CA SER A 54 -5.06 30.43 0.25
C SER A 54 -5.39 31.91 0.01
N LYS A 55 -5.48 32.73 1.07
CA LYS A 55 -5.71 34.19 0.94
C LYS A 55 -4.63 34.94 0.15
N ARG A 56 -3.42 34.38 0.08
CA ARG A 56 -2.27 34.94 -0.64
C ARG A 56 -2.03 34.26 -1.98
N PHE A 57 -2.79 33.22 -2.30
CA PHE A 57 -2.62 32.44 -3.50
C PHE A 57 -3.38 33.10 -4.64
N ILE A 58 -2.66 33.50 -5.68
CA ILE A 58 -3.22 34.11 -6.89
C ILE A 58 -3.11 33.07 -8.00
N ARG A 59 -4.25 32.59 -8.48
CA ARG A 59 -4.32 31.48 -9.43
C ARG A 59 -3.73 31.86 -10.79
N GLU A 60 -3.95 33.10 -11.18
CA GLU A 60 -3.55 33.69 -12.45
C GLU A 60 -2.03 33.80 -12.58
N GLU A 61 -1.28 33.86 -11.46
CA GLU A 61 0.18 33.92 -11.47
C GLU A 61 0.83 32.56 -11.80
N ILE A 62 0.09 31.46 -11.69
CA ILE A 62 0.62 30.10 -11.89
C ILE A 62 0.03 29.39 -13.10
N GLU A 63 -1.05 29.92 -13.67
CA GLU A 63 -1.69 29.37 -14.86
C GLU A 63 -1.15 30.08 -16.12
N PRO A 64 -0.88 29.35 -17.22
CA PRO A 64 -1.11 27.91 -17.40
C PRO A 64 -0.04 27.04 -16.70
N ILE A 65 -0.48 25.93 -16.12
CA ILE A 65 0.44 25.02 -15.44
C ILE A 65 1.16 24.14 -16.47
N ALA A 66 2.49 24.27 -16.54
CA ALA A 66 3.31 23.47 -17.44
C ALA A 66 3.23 21.97 -17.12
N CYS A 67 2.69 21.20 -18.07
CA CYS A 67 2.55 19.75 -18.00
C CYS A 67 3.26 19.07 -19.18
N PHE A 68 3.54 17.78 -19.04
CA PHE A 68 3.98 16.90 -20.11
C PHE A 68 2.90 15.84 -20.34
N GLU A 69 2.27 15.88 -21.51
CA GLU A 69 1.24 14.91 -21.91
C GLU A 69 1.92 13.66 -22.48
N VAL A 70 1.54 12.49 -21.97
CA VAL A 70 1.93 11.18 -22.54
C VAL A 70 0.82 10.63 -23.41
N THR A 71 1.19 9.78 -24.38
CA THR A 71 0.25 9.17 -25.32
C THR A 71 -0.67 8.16 -24.63
N ASP A 72 -0.11 7.40 -23.69
CA ASP A 72 -0.78 6.32 -23.00
C ASP A 72 -0.18 6.08 -21.61
N ARG A 73 -0.83 5.18 -20.87
CA ARG A 73 -0.44 4.86 -19.49
C ARG A 73 0.90 4.11 -19.43
N GLU A 74 1.28 3.35 -20.46
CA GLU A 74 2.55 2.60 -20.47
C GLU A 74 3.76 3.52 -20.68
N GLU A 75 3.64 4.52 -21.55
CA GLU A 75 4.60 5.62 -21.63
C GLU A 75 4.70 6.34 -20.28
N GLY A 76 3.57 6.71 -19.68
CA GLY A 76 3.54 7.32 -18.36
C GLY A 76 4.27 6.48 -17.30
N ASN A 77 4.02 5.18 -17.27
CA ASN A 77 4.62 4.26 -16.31
C ASN A 77 6.15 4.21 -16.41
N ARG A 78 6.70 4.23 -17.62
CA ARG A 78 8.16 4.24 -17.86
C ARG A 78 8.83 5.47 -17.23
N TRP A 79 8.25 6.65 -17.44
CA TRP A 79 8.77 7.90 -16.86
C TRP A 79 8.68 7.92 -15.33
N ILE A 80 7.56 7.46 -14.79
CA ILE A 80 7.35 7.40 -13.34
C ILE A 80 8.38 6.45 -12.70
N LEU A 81 8.62 5.28 -13.29
CA LEU A 81 9.59 4.32 -12.77
C LEU A 81 10.99 4.94 -12.71
N LEU A 82 11.50 5.47 -13.83
CA LEU A 82 12.83 6.09 -13.90
C LEU A 82 13.03 7.21 -12.88
N ARG A 83 11.97 7.97 -12.62
CA ARG A 83 11.99 9.11 -11.72
C ARG A 83 12.00 8.71 -10.24
N HIS A 84 11.43 7.55 -9.89
CA HIS A 84 11.28 7.10 -8.51
C HIS A 84 12.22 5.95 -8.10
N THR A 85 13.10 5.49 -9.00
CA THR A 85 14.09 4.44 -8.72
C THR A 85 15.41 4.93 -8.11
N GLY A 86 15.55 6.20 -7.76
CA GLY A 86 16.71 6.69 -6.99
C GLY A 86 16.90 8.20 -7.03
N GLU A 87 17.69 8.71 -6.08
CA GLU A 87 18.04 10.12 -6.00
C GLU A 87 19.03 10.54 -7.11
N ASN A 88 19.57 9.59 -7.88
CA ASN A 88 20.40 9.81 -9.08
C ASN A 88 21.39 10.98 -8.92
N GLU A 89 22.25 10.90 -7.91
CA GLU A 89 23.27 11.92 -7.61
C GLU A 89 22.69 13.34 -7.38
N GLY A 90 21.50 13.43 -6.78
CA GLY A 90 20.81 14.69 -6.49
C GLY A 90 19.98 15.25 -7.64
N ARG A 91 19.89 14.55 -8.79
CA ARG A 91 18.98 14.91 -9.90
C ARG A 91 17.60 14.25 -9.78
N GLY A 92 17.51 13.14 -9.03
CA GLY A 92 16.28 12.38 -8.82
C GLY A 92 15.45 12.92 -7.66
N VAL A 93 14.17 12.58 -7.63
CA VAL A 93 13.28 12.87 -6.49
C VAL A 93 13.41 11.77 -5.43
N VAL A 94 13.02 12.06 -4.18
CA VAL A 94 12.95 11.06 -3.09
C VAL A 94 12.32 9.78 -3.64
N GLY A 95 13.08 8.69 -3.55
CA GLY A 95 12.66 7.38 -4.05
C GLY A 95 11.36 6.93 -3.41
N TRP A 96 10.59 6.10 -4.12
CA TRP A 96 9.40 5.52 -3.52
C TRP A 96 9.76 4.69 -2.28
N SER A 97 8.91 4.78 -1.25
CA SER A 97 8.90 3.74 -0.23
C SER A 97 8.58 2.40 -0.89
N GLY A 98 9.06 1.29 -0.31
CA GLY A 98 8.77 -0.04 -0.87
C GLY A 98 7.27 -0.26 -1.11
N LEU A 99 6.41 0.26 -0.22
CA LEU A 99 4.96 0.15 -0.34
C LEU A 99 4.39 0.92 -1.53
N ALA A 100 4.89 2.14 -1.80
CA ALA A 100 4.49 2.91 -2.96
C ALA A 100 4.94 2.23 -4.26
N ALA A 101 6.15 1.69 -4.30
CA ALA A 101 6.65 0.94 -5.45
C ALA A 101 5.85 -0.35 -5.70
N SER A 102 5.50 -1.09 -4.64
CA SER A 102 4.68 -2.30 -4.73
C SER A 102 3.27 -2.00 -5.25
N ARG A 103 2.62 -0.94 -4.73
CA ARG A 103 1.31 -0.48 -5.24
C ARG A 103 1.34 -0.08 -6.71
N PHE A 104 2.40 0.58 -7.15
CA PHE A 104 2.55 0.96 -8.55
C PHE A 104 2.72 -0.25 -9.47
N ARG A 105 3.54 -1.23 -9.08
CA ARG A 105 3.74 -2.46 -9.87
C ARG A 105 2.46 -3.30 -9.97
N GLY A 106 1.63 -3.28 -8.93
CA GLY A 106 0.39 -4.05 -8.86
C GLY A 106 0.61 -5.57 -8.76
N GLY A 107 -0.41 -6.30 -8.32
CA GLY A 107 -0.38 -7.77 -8.27
C GLY A 107 0.72 -8.35 -7.37
N ASP A 108 1.19 -7.62 -6.36
CA ASP A 108 2.22 -8.09 -5.45
C ASP A 108 1.58 -8.93 -4.32
N PRO A 109 1.96 -10.21 -4.13
CA PRO A 109 1.42 -11.05 -3.07
C PRO A 109 1.57 -10.47 -1.66
N ALA A 110 2.65 -9.72 -1.40
CA ALA A 110 2.87 -9.07 -0.11
C ALA A 110 1.90 -7.90 0.10
N LEU A 111 1.59 -7.16 -0.96
CA LEU A 111 0.58 -6.11 -0.89
C LEU A 111 -0.82 -6.70 -0.67
N GLN A 112 -1.15 -7.80 -1.34
CA GLN A 112 -2.42 -8.50 -1.14
C GLN A 112 -2.55 -8.99 0.32
N ALA A 113 -1.50 -9.61 0.86
CA ALA A 113 -1.46 -10.02 2.26
C ALA A 113 -1.62 -8.84 3.24
N LEU A 114 -0.93 -7.71 2.97
CA LEU A 114 -1.03 -6.51 3.79
C LEU A 114 -2.44 -5.91 3.77
N GLU A 115 -3.07 -5.78 2.59
CA GLU A 115 -4.43 -5.24 2.48
C GLU A 115 -5.48 -6.19 3.09
N PHE A 116 -5.28 -7.51 2.97
CA PHE A 116 -6.11 -8.51 3.65
C PHE A 116 -6.07 -8.34 5.18
N VAL A 117 -4.87 -8.21 5.76
CA VAL A 117 -4.72 -7.95 7.21
C VAL A 117 -5.25 -6.59 7.62
N ARG A 118 -5.07 -5.56 6.79
CA ARG A 118 -5.61 -4.22 7.06
C ARG A 118 -7.14 -4.23 7.11
N THR A 119 -7.77 -5.06 6.28
CA THR A 119 -9.22 -5.15 6.17
C THR A 119 -9.83 -6.04 7.26
N TYR A 120 -9.24 -7.20 7.50
CA TYR A 120 -9.84 -8.25 8.35
C TYR A 120 -9.05 -8.57 9.63
N GLY A 121 -7.86 -8.02 9.81
CA GLY A 121 -6.97 -8.34 10.94
C GLY A 121 -7.35 -7.71 12.28
N ASN A 122 -8.49 -7.03 12.37
CA ASN A 122 -9.01 -6.37 13.58
C ASN A 122 -7.92 -5.56 14.32
N LEU A 123 -7.29 -4.65 13.59
CA LEU A 123 -6.16 -3.86 14.07
C LEU A 123 -6.63 -2.69 14.95
N SER A 124 -5.87 -2.37 16.00
CA SER A 124 -6.10 -1.14 16.77
C SER A 124 -5.76 0.10 15.94
N ASP A 125 -6.26 1.28 16.34
CA ASP A 125 -5.99 2.52 15.59
C ASP A 125 -4.50 2.88 15.56
N ASN A 126 -3.78 2.57 16.63
CA ASN A 126 -2.32 2.70 16.66
C ASN A 126 -1.65 1.79 15.62
N GLN A 127 -2.09 0.52 15.51
CA GLN A 127 -1.55 -0.42 14.52
C GLN A 127 -1.88 0.03 13.09
N LYS A 128 -3.11 0.50 12.83
CA LYS A 128 -3.50 1.07 11.53
C LYS A 128 -2.60 2.25 11.15
N HIS A 129 -2.32 3.15 12.10
CA HIS A 129 -1.46 4.31 11.86
C HIS A 129 -0.02 3.92 11.51
N LEU A 130 0.53 2.88 12.16
CA LEU A 130 1.88 2.40 11.88
C LEU A 130 2.00 1.79 10.46
N LEU A 131 0.95 1.13 9.96
CA LEU A 131 0.94 0.54 8.61
C LEU A 131 0.95 1.59 7.48
N ILE A 132 0.41 2.78 7.73
CA ILE A 132 0.27 3.84 6.70
C ILE A 132 1.64 4.45 6.34
N ASN A 133 2.53 4.63 7.31
CA ASN A 133 3.69 5.50 7.14
C ASN A 133 4.98 4.76 6.74
N SER A 134 5.24 3.56 7.26
CA SER A 134 6.56 2.92 7.10
C SER A 134 6.53 1.39 7.16
N PHE A 135 5.55 0.74 6.56
CA PHE A 135 5.53 -0.73 6.55
C PHE A 135 6.66 -1.32 5.68
N PRO A 136 7.51 -2.24 6.20
CA PRO A 136 8.62 -2.83 5.46
C PRO A 136 8.15 -3.92 4.48
N ILE A 137 7.39 -3.54 3.45
CA ILE A 137 6.75 -4.47 2.50
C ILE A 137 7.73 -5.45 1.84
N THR A 138 8.96 -5.02 1.55
CA THR A 138 9.99 -5.87 0.92
C THR A 138 10.47 -6.99 1.85
N THR A 139 10.26 -6.85 3.16
CA THR A 139 10.53 -7.93 4.12
C THR A 139 9.39 -8.94 4.15
N LEU A 140 8.14 -8.48 4.05
CA LEU A 140 6.98 -9.35 3.88
C LEU A 140 7.04 -10.11 2.53
N GLU A 141 7.43 -9.43 1.44
CA GLU A 141 7.66 -10.01 0.13
C GLU A 141 8.69 -11.15 0.19
N ARG A 142 9.79 -10.96 0.93
CA ARG A 142 10.80 -12.01 1.11
C ARG A 142 10.26 -13.25 1.83
N LEU A 143 9.45 -13.07 2.87
CA LEU A 143 8.79 -14.17 3.58
C LEU A 143 7.86 -14.94 2.63
N LEU A 144 6.96 -14.22 1.94
CA LEU A 144 5.97 -14.83 1.04
C LEU A 144 6.58 -15.37 -0.25
N SER A 145 7.79 -14.96 -0.63
CA SER A 145 8.51 -15.51 -1.78
C SER A 145 9.09 -16.90 -1.49
N THR A 146 9.34 -17.24 -0.22
CA THR A 146 9.88 -18.54 0.19
C THR A 146 8.78 -19.59 0.20
N ARG A 147 8.98 -20.69 -0.54
CA ARG A 147 7.98 -21.75 -0.71
C ARG A 147 7.64 -22.43 0.61
N GLU A 148 8.66 -22.75 1.41
CA GLU A 148 8.51 -23.44 2.69
C GLU A 148 7.70 -22.60 3.70
N VAL A 149 7.88 -21.27 3.67
CA VAL A 149 7.07 -20.33 4.47
C VAL A 149 5.61 -20.41 4.03
N ARG A 150 5.34 -20.36 2.72
CA ARG A 150 3.97 -20.43 2.19
C ARG A 150 3.28 -21.75 2.52
N GLU A 151 3.99 -22.88 2.42
CA GLU A 151 3.47 -24.20 2.77
C GLU A 151 3.08 -24.29 4.26
N LEU A 152 3.91 -23.72 5.16
CA LEU A 152 3.64 -23.70 6.59
C LEU A 152 2.41 -22.87 6.98
N ILE A 153 2.07 -21.84 6.18
CA ILE A 153 0.94 -20.95 6.45
C ILE A 153 -0.27 -21.21 5.53
N GLY A 154 -0.21 -22.24 4.69
CA GLY A 154 -1.32 -22.62 3.80
C GLY A 154 -1.61 -21.63 2.66
N LEU A 155 -0.56 -21.01 2.11
CA LEU A 155 -0.65 -20.08 1.00
C LEU A 155 0.00 -20.64 -0.26
N GLU A 156 -0.46 -20.17 -1.41
CA GLU A 156 0.14 -20.40 -2.71
C GLU A 156 0.12 -19.10 -3.53
N VAL A 157 1.03 -18.98 -4.50
CA VAL A 157 1.02 -17.85 -5.43
C VAL A 157 0.73 -18.39 -6.83
N VAL A 158 -0.45 -18.05 -7.36
CA VAL A 158 -0.90 -18.47 -8.69
C VAL A 158 -1.13 -17.24 -9.53
N SER A 159 -0.42 -17.11 -10.65
CA SER A 159 -0.55 -15.95 -11.56
C SER A 159 -0.42 -14.59 -10.85
N ARG A 160 0.55 -14.47 -9.93
CA ARG A 160 0.79 -13.30 -9.05
C ARG A 160 -0.32 -13.01 -8.04
N LYS A 161 -1.36 -13.84 -7.94
CA LYS A 161 -2.36 -13.77 -6.88
C LYS A 161 -1.97 -14.68 -5.72
N LEU A 162 -2.13 -14.18 -4.51
CA LEU A 162 -1.99 -14.96 -3.29
C LEU A 162 -3.31 -15.71 -3.08
N SER A 163 -3.25 -17.03 -3.04
CA SER A 163 -4.40 -17.93 -2.92
C SER A 163 -4.25 -18.83 -1.72
N THR A 164 -5.37 -19.31 -1.19
CA THR A 164 -5.40 -20.27 -0.09
C THR A 164 -6.52 -21.28 -0.26
N SER A 165 -6.30 -22.49 0.21
CA SER A 165 -7.35 -23.50 0.39
C SER A 165 -7.90 -23.50 1.83
N LEU A 166 -7.43 -22.61 2.70
CA LEU A 166 -7.86 -22.56 4.09
C LEU A 166 -8.99 -21.53 4.29
N PRO A 167 -9.85 -21.71 5.31
CA PRO A 167 -10.85 -20.72 5.69
C PRO A 167 -10.23 -19.37 6.05
N ALA A 168 -11.00 -18.30 5.88
CA ALA A 168 -10.59 -16.93 6.18
C ALA A 168 -10.08 -16.76 7.62
N ASP A 169 -10.72 -17.43 8.59
CA ASP A 169 -10.35 -17.42 10.01
C ASP A 169 -8.98 -18.08 10.29
N GLU A 170 -8.55 -19.02 9.45
CA GLU A 170 -7.27 -19.71 9.63
C GLU A 170 -6.14 -18.90 8.99
N ILE A 171 -6.35 -18.36 7.78
CA ILE A 171 -5.30 -17.64 7.06
C ILE A 171 -4.98 -16.27 7.67
N ILE A 172 -5.96 -15.62 8.29
CA ILE A 172 -5.75 -14.30 8.92
C ILE A 172 -4.75 -14.38 10.09
N LYS A 173 -4.66 -15.51 10.79
CA LYS A 173 -3.80 -15.71 11.98
C LYS A 173 -2.31 -15.48 11.66
N PRO A 174 -1.67 -16.27 10.76
CA PRO A 174 -0.25 -16.10 10.47
C PRO A 174 0.04 -14.77 9.77
N LEU A 175 -0.82 -14.35 8.83
CA LEU A 175 -0.63 -13.09 8.11
C LEU A 175 -0.67 -11.88 9.06
N ARG A 176 -1.62 -11.86 10.00
CA ARG A 176 -1.72 -10.82 11.02
C ARG A 176 -0.49 -10.81 11.90
N ARG A 177 -0.01 -11.96 12.37
CA ARG A 177 1.20 -12.05 13.19
C ARG A 177 2.43 -11.49 12.46
N MET A 178 2.64 -11.91 11.22
CA MET A 178 3.75 -11.43 10.39
C MET A 178 3.70 -9.91 10.18
N VAL A 179 2.54 -9.35 9.85
CA VAL A 179 2.37 -7.91 9.63
C VAL A 179 2.62 -7.13 10.92
N LEU A 180 2.12 -7.60 12.06
CA LEU A 180 2.32 -6.93 13.34
C LEU A 180 3.78 -6.98 13.80
N ASP A 181 4.44 -8.13 13.70
CA ASP A 181 5.84 -8.25 14.10
C ASP A 181 6.77 -7.35 13.25
N LEU A 182 6.44 -7.17 11.96
CA LEU A 182 7.17 -6.29 11.07
C LEU A 182 6.93 -4.80 11.39
N VAL A 183 5.68 -4.41 11.67
CA VAL A 183 5.36 -3.01 11.94
C VAL A 183 5.82 -2.56 13.33
N GLU A 184 5.77 -3.46 14.31
CA GLU A 184 6.24 -3.25 15.68
C GLU A 184 7.76 -3.46 15.81
N LYS A 185 8.45 -3.79 14.70
CA LYS A 185 9.90 -4.03 14.63
C LYS A 185 10.40 -5.14 15.57
N LYS A 186 9.52 -6.08 15.95
CA LYS A 186 9.88 -7.31 16.68
C LYS A 186 10.78 -8.20 15.83
N ILE A 187 10.57 -8.15 14.51
CA ILE A 187 11.43 -8.78 13.53
C ILE A 187 11.84 -7.78 12.45
N ASN A 188 13.06 -7.93 11.95
CA ASN A 188 13.58 -7.08 10.87
C ASN A 188 14.28 -7.90 9.79
N VAL A 189 14.70 -7.22 8.73
CA VAL A 189 15.32 -7.82 7.55
C VAL A 189 16.55 -8.67 7.87
N SER A 190 17.32 -8.31 8.92
CA SER A 190 18.56 -8.99 9.26
C SER A 190 18.31 -10.39 9.84
N GLN A 191 17.20 -10.57 10.53
CA GLN A 191 16.75 -11.84 11.11
C GLN A 191 16.07 -12.75 10.08
N LEU A 192 15.73 -12.21 8.89
CA LEU A 192 15.00 -12.93 7.84
C LEU A 192 15.80 -13.04 6.53
N LYS A 193 17.13 -12.97 6.60
CA LYS A 193 18.01 -12.95 5.42
C LYS A 193 17.99 -14.25 4.62
N ASN A 194 17.92 -15.39 5.29
CA ASN A 194 18.01 -16.71 4.66
C ASN A 194 16.75 -17.55 4.92
N LYS A 195 16.58 -18.59 4.10
CA LYS A 195 15.41 -19.48 4.14
C LYS A 195 15.23 -20.15 5.49
N VAL A 196 16.30 -20.66 6.10
CA VAL A 196 16.26 -21.34 7.41
C VAL A 196 15.68 -20.40 8.47
N ALA A 197 16.20 -19.18 8.57
CA ALA A 197 15.74 -18.20 9.55
C ALA A 197 14.27 -17.80 9.34
N GLN A 198 13.84 -17.69 8.09
CA GLN A 198 12.43 -17.43 7.76
C GLN A 198 11.52 -18.59 8.18
N THR A 199 11.90 -19.83 7.90
CA THR A 199 11.14 -21.02 8.31
C THR A 199 11.09 -21.15 9.83
N THR A 200 12.22 -20.95 10.52
CA THR A 200 12.30 -20.98 11.99
C THR A 200 11.40 -19.91 12.62
N TYR A 201 11.35 -18.71 12.04
CA TYR A 201 10.44 -17.65 12.50
C TYR A 201 8.97 -18.09 12.47
N ILE A 202 8.51 -18.66 11.35
CA ILE A 202 7.12 -19.15 11.21
C ILE A 202 6.85 -20.35 12.13
N GLN A 203 7.80 -21.27 12.26
CA GLN A 203 7.68 -22.43 13.16
C GLN A 203 7.59 -22.02 14.63
N GLY A 204 8.18 -20.87 14.99
CA GLY A 204 8.11 -20.28 16.32
C GLY A 204 6.76 -19.64 16.67
N PHE A 205 5.77 -19.64 15.77
CA PHE A 205 4.45 -19.09 16.07
C PHE A 205 3.73 -19.92 17.14
N ASP A 206 3.01 -19.22 18.01
CA ASP A 206 2.12 -19.85 18.99
C ASP A 206 0.94 -20.52 18.28
N SER A 207 0.24 -21.43 18.97
CA SER A 207 -0.91 -22.15 18.39
C SER A 207 -2.04 -21.22 17.93
N SER A 208 -2.17 -20.04 18.54
CA SER A 208 -3.14 -19.02 18.14
C SER A 208 -2.80 -18.33 16.80
N ASP A 209 -1.53 -18.30 16.43
CA ASP A 209 -1.04 -17.63 15.22
C ASP A 209 -0.76 -18.62 14.07
N LYS A 210 -0.79 -19.92 14.34
CA LYS A 210 -0.66 -20.98 13.34
C LYS A 210 -2.02 -21.30 12.72
N PRO A 211 -2.09 -21.47 11.38
CA PRO A 211 -3.29 -21.94 10.74
C PRO A 211 -3.47 -23.45 10.97
N ASP A 212 -4.72 -23.89 11.01
CA ASP A 212 -5.05 -25.32 10.94
C ASP A 212 -5.04 -25.81 9.48
N LEU A 213 -3.94 -26.45 9.09
CA LEU A 213 -3.73 -26.98 7.73
C LEU A 213 -4.65 -28.17 7.38
N SER A 214 -5.38 -28.73 8.34
CA SER A 214 -6.31 -29.85 8.09
C SER A 214 -7.64 -29.39 7.49
N LYS A 215 -8.02 -28.12 7.70
CA LYS A 215 -9.30 -27.54 7.25
C LYS A 215 -9.29 -27.12 5.78
N LYS A 216 -8.77 -27.97 4.87
CA LYS A 216 -8.68 -27.61 3.46
C LYS A 216 -10.05 -27.61 2.77
N GLY A 217 -10.28 -26.59 1.95
CA GLY A 217 -11.42 -26.43 1.06
C GLY A 217 -10.96 -26.06 -0.36
N ALA A 218 -11.83 -25.37 -1.11
CA ALA A 218 -11.53 -24.90 -2.46
C ALA A 218 -10.48 -23.78 -2.42
N SER A 219 -9.49 -23.86 -3.32
CA SER A 219 -8.49 -22.80 -3.46
C SER A 219 -9.12 -21.52 -3.99
N THR A 220 -8.98 -20.43 -3.24
CA THR A 220 -9.57 -19.12 -3.55
C THR A 220 -8.50 -18.02 -3.41
N PRO A 221 -8.44 -17.04 -4.32
CA PRO A 221 -7.61 -15.85 -4.13
C PRO A 221 -8.00 -15.09 -2.86
N ILE A 222 -7.03 -14.63 -2.07
CA ILE A 222 -7.32 -13.93 -0.81
C ILE A 222 -8.05 -12.61 -1.01
N GLU A 223 -7.92 -12.01 -2.20
CA GLU A 223 -8.60 -10.77 -2.59
C GLU A 223 -10.11 -10.97 -2.82
N ASP A 224 -10.54 -12.20 -3.08
CA ASP A 224 -11.95 -12.54 -3.27
C ASP A 224 -12.66 -12.85 -1.95
N ILE A 225 -11.90 -13.06 -0.87
CA ILE A 225 -12.43 -13.32 0.48
C ILE A 225 -13.13 -12.07 1.01
N ARG A 226 -14.37 -12.27 1.46
CA ARG A 226 -15.27 -11.24 1.99
C ARG A 226 -15.50 -11.44 3.47
N GLY A 227 -16.01 -10.40 4.14
CA GLY A 227 -16.31 -10.46 5.57
C GLY A 227 -17.33 -11.55 5.97
N GLY A 228 -18.14 -12.04 5.04
CA GLY A 228 -19.08 -13.15 5.27
C GLY A 228 -18.43 -14.53 5.31
N ASP A 229 -17.18 -14.66 4.83
CA ASP A 229 -16.45 -15.93 4.79
C ASP A 229 -15.77 -16.26 6.14
N PHE A 230 -15.80 -15.32 7.08
CA PHE A 230 -15.33 -15.50 8.45
C PHE A 230 -16.45 -16.08 9.32
N GLN A 231 -16.20 -17.24 9.92
CA GLN A 231 -17.12 -17.89 10.87
C GLN A 231 -17.23 -17.09 12.16
N GLN A 232 -16.17 -16.37 12.55
CA GLN A 232 -16.23 -15.37 13.62
C GLN A 232 -16.24 -13.98 13.01
N LYS A 233 -17.34 -13.24 13.18
CA LYS A 233 -17.41 -11.83 12.74
C LYS A 233 -16.22 -11.07 13.35
N PRO A 234 -15.35 -10.41 12.54
CA PRO A 234 -14.33 -9.54 13.11
C PRO A 234 -15.05 -8.51 13.97
N GLY A 235 -14.66 -8.43 15.24
CA GLY A 235 -15.38 -7.68 16.27
C GLY A 235 -15.73 -6.29 15.77
N LYS A 236 -17.03 -5.96 15.78
CA LYS A 236 -17.49 -4.59 15.58
C LYS A 236 -16.85 -3.72 16.66
N THR A 237 -15.91 -2.87 16.28
CA THR A 237 -15.45 -1.78 17.15
C THR A 237 -16.62 -0.82 17.32
N GLN A 238 -17.05 -0.61 18.56
CA GLN A 238 -17.82 0.57 18.97
C GLN A 238 -16.94 1.81 18.86
#